data_AF-A0A6G6JYR1-F1
#
_entry.id   AF-A0A6G6JYR1-F1
#
_cell.length_a   1.000
_cell.length_b   1.000
_cell.length_c   1.000
_cell.angle_alpha   90.00
_cell.angle_beta   90.00
_cell.angle_gamma   90.00
#
_symmetry.space_group_name_H-M   'P 1'
#
loop_
_entity.id
_entity.type
_entity.pdbx_description
1 polymer ?
#
loop_
_entity_poly.entity_id
_entity_poly.type
_entity_poly.pdbx_seq_one_letter_code
_entity_poly.pdbx_strand_id
1 'polypeptide(L)'
;MHRLLLSLTFIFAFAIATPVTVTAQTAPKPFADGDTVCFLGDSITHGGSWHRYIELFYVSREPEKKVNIINCGIGGDRADGALKRLDWDVLVHQPTVIVIMLGMNDIGHGNYDSSNPTPEMLAGREKSITDYRKNMTALVEAIQKRSKAAIILVKPSPYDETAEINGKPARKGANGALAKCSEICGELAQKYNTAVVDFHGPMTKLMTEGQKLDPGFALVGRDRVHPGLPGHLVMASLFLRAQGFTLNESGKLPIATGVNDPVLAKIVPNAELMGSTTPAVGTDASTKKAAEIAMLSTERFTLGMPLRTIARMEVSMRGANIDPKDDAAVKAWIEERNKKMTPDTPAGKTWEQQATPYLKARAELTATLKKRQELLEKMRQLAAARS
;
A
#
# COMPACT_ATOMS: atom_id res chain seq x y z
N MET A 1 32.71 -54.47 62.25
CA MET A 1 32.69 -55.06 60.89
C MET A 1 31.31 -54.85 60.30
N HIS A 2 31.08 -53.84 59.46
CA HIS A 2 29.82 -53.66 58.73
C HIS A 2 30.16 -53.34 57.27
N ARG A 3 29.56 -54.12 56.37
CA ARG A 3 29.81 -54.09 54.92
C ARG A 3 28.98 -53.00 54.24
N LEU A 4 29.65 -52.37 53.27
CA LEU A 4 29.20 -51.35 52.33
C LEU A 4 28.09 -51.86 51.40
N LEU A 5 27.11 -51.01 51.09
CA LEU A 5 26.23 -51.11 49.92
C LEU A 5 26.07 -49.70 49.33
N LEU A 6 26.68 -49.46 48.16
CA LEU A 6 26.49 -48.25 47.35
C LEU A 6 25.22 -48.41 46.50
N SER A 7 24.27 -47.51 46.67
CA SER A 7 23.12 -47.35 45.78
C SER A 7 23.30 -46.10 44.90
N LEU A 8 23.58 -46.31 43.62
CA LEU A 8 23.56 -45.27 42.58
C LEU A 8 22.12 -44.87 42.30
N THR A 9 21.80 -43.58 42.50
CA THR A 9 20.50 -43.01 42.14
C THR A 9 20.68 -42.18 40.87
N PHE A 10 20.13 -42.63 39.74
CA PHE A 10 20.03 -41.84 38.51
C PHE A 10 18.80 -40.95 38.60
N ILE A 11 19.00 -39.62 38.62
CA ILE A 11 17.93 -38.63 38.54
C ILE A 11 17.69 -38.30 37.06
N PHE A 12 16.58 -38.77 36.50
CA PHE A 12 16.09 -38.33 35.19
C PHE A 12 15.36 -36.99 35.37
N ALA A 13 15.97 -35.89 34.94
CA ALA A 13 15.29 -34.60 34.84
C ALA A 13 14.47 -34.56 33.55
N PHE A 14 13.15 -34.67 33.66
CA PHE A 14 12.22 -34.44 32.56
C PHE A 14 12.10 -32.93 32.32
N ALA A 15 12.73 -32.42 31.25
CA ALA A 15 12.50 -31.06 30.79
C ALA A 15 11.12 -30.98 30.14
N ILE A 16 10.18 -30.30 30.80
CA ILE A 16 8.83 -30.04 30.27
C ILE A 16 8.98 -28.94 29.19
N ALA A 17 9.02 -29.35 27.92
CA ALA A 17 8.95 -28.41 26.81
C ALA A 17 7.54 -27.84 26.71
N THR A 18 7.35 -26.58 27.09
CA THR A 18 6.09 -25.87 26.86
C THR A 18 5.91 -25.65 25.36
N PRO A 19 4.79 -26.08 24.75
CA PRO A 19 4.56 -25.86 23.33
C PRO A 19 4.41 -24.36 23.07
N VAL A 20 5.30 -23.81 22.25
CA VAL A 20 5.13 -22.47 21.69
C VAL A 20 3.97 -22.55 20.71
N THR A 21 2.81 -22.04 21.08
CA THR A 21 1.69 -21.88 20.15
C THR A 21 2.05 -20.78 19.17
N VAL A 22 2.43 -21.16 17.95
CA VAL A 22 2.51 -20.23 16.82
C VAL A 22 1.07 -19.85 16.47
N THR A 23 0.61 -18.69 16.95
CA THR A 23 -0.70 -18.15 16.55
C THR A 23 -0.63 -17.78 15.09
N ALA A 24 -1.39 -18.47 14.24
CA ALA A 24 -1.51 -18.13 12.83
C ALA A 24 -2.01 -16.69 12.69
N GLN A 25 -1.32 -15.92 11.86
CA GLN A 25 -1.64 -14.53 11.57
C GLN A 25 -3.05 -14.41 10.98
N THR A 26 -3.88 -13.50 11.51
CA THR A 26 -5.28 -13.37 11.08
C THR A 26 -5.36 -12.89 9.63
N ALA A 27 -5.83 -13.77 8.74
CA ALA A 27 -6.04 -13.44 7.34
C ALA A 27 -7.17 -12.42 7.17
N PRO A 28 -7.08 -11.48 6.20
CA PRO A 28 -8.20 -10.59 5.89
C PRO A 28 -9.36 -11.39 5.31
N LYS A 29 -10.60 -11.00 5.66
CA LYS A 29 -11.78 -11.54 4.98
C LYS A 29 -11.93 -10.89 3.59
N PRO A 30 -12.54 -11.58 2.61
CA PRO A 30 -13.06 -10.91 1.41
C PRO A 30 -13.97 -9.75 1.78
N PHE A 31 -13.97 -8.70 0.96
CA PHE A 31 -14.90 -7.58 1.12
C PHE A 31 -16.34 -8.04 0.85
N ALA A 32 -17.24 -7.53 1.66
CA ALA A 32 -18.67 -7.80 1.61
C ALA A 32 -19.40 -6.83 0.67
N ASP A 33 -20.65 -7.16 0.33
CA ASP A 33 -21.52 -6.22 -0.37
C ASP A 33 -21.70 -4.94 0.46
N GLY A 34 -21.67 -3.80 -0.21
CA GLY A 34 -21.77 -2.47 0.41
C GLY A 34 -20.53 -1.97 1.14
N ASP A 35 -19.42 -2.72 1.18
CA ASP A 35 -18.20 -2.28 1.85
C ASP A 35 -17.65 -0.98 1.23
N THR A 36 -17.31 -0.01 2.09
CA THR A 36 -16.47 1.13 1.72
C THR A 36 -15.07 0.92 2.30
N VAL A 37 -14.10 0.74 1.40
CA VAL A 37 -12.74 0.33 1.75
C VAL A 37 -11.77 1.48 1.49
N CYS A 38 -11.24 2.06 2.55
CA CYS A 38 -10.21 3.09 2.46
C CYS A 38 -8.82 2.47 2.49
N PHE A 39 -8.04 2.69 1.43
CA PHE A 39 -6.63 2.33 1.35
C PHE A 39 -5.77 3.50 1.85
N LEU A 40 -5.43 3.48 3.13
CA LEU A 40 -4.61 4.47 3.81
C LEU A 40 -3.13 4.15 3.63
N GLY A 41 -2.36 5.07 3.05
CA GLY A 41 -0.92 4.88 2.90
C GLY A 41 -0.15 6.10 2.43
N ASP A 42 1.06 5.84 1.94
CA ASP A 42 2.00 6.85 1.46
C ASP A 42 1.96 7.03 -0.08
N SER A 43 3.08 7.41 -0.71
CA SER A 43 3.22 7.58 -2.15
C SER A 43 2.93 6.32 -2.96
N ILE A 44 3.24 5.14 -2.42
CA ILE A 44 3.00 3.85 -3.09
C ILE A 44 1.50 3.57 -3.18
N THR A 45 0.71 4.07 -2.22
CA THR A 45 -0.76 4.00 -2.28
C THR A 45 -1.34 5.16 -3.07
N HIS A 46 -0.81 6.38 -2.92
CA HIS A 46 -1.25 7.58 -3.61
C HIS A 46 -1.24 7.38 -5.13
N GLY A 47 -0.06 7.11 -5.70
CA GLY A 47 0.12 6.99 -7.15
C GLY A 47 0.03 5.57 -7.69
N GLY A 48 -0.11 4.57 -6.82
CA GLY A 48 -0.02 3.17 -7.19
C GLY A 48 -1.33 2.54 -7.66
N SER A 49 -1.21 1.45 -8.41
CA SER A 49 -2.36 0.72 -9.00
C SER A 49 -2.83 -0.49 -8.19
N TRP A 50 -2.21 -0.83 -7.06
CA TRP A 50 -2.55 -2.08 -6.36
C TRP A 50 -4.00 -2.12 -5.85
N HIS A 51 -4.50 -1.02 -5.27
CA HIS A 51 -5.91 -0.90 -4.86
C HIS A 51 -6.87 -0.85 -6.07
N ARG A 52 -6.44 -0.23 -7.18
CA ARG A 52 -7.17 -0.25 -8.46
C ARG A 52 -7.31 -1.68 -9.00
N TYR A 53 -6.25 -2.48 -8.94
CA TYR A 53 -6.30 -3.87 -9.37
C TYR A 53 -7.22 -4.68 -8.45
N ILE A 54 -7.19 -4.44 -7.14
CA ILE A 54 -8.18 -5.06 -6.24
C ILE A 54 -9.62 -4.66 -6.64
N GLU A 55 -9.89 -3.38 -6.94
CA GLU A 55 -11.22 -2.94 -7.45
C GLU A 55 -11.60 -3.66 -8.73
N LEU A 56 -10.65 -3.74 -9.68
CA LEU A 56 -10.84 -4.45 -10.93
C LEU A 56 -11.17 -5.92 -10.72
N PHE A 57 -10.51 -6.60 -9.76
CA PHE A 57 -10.81 -7.98 -9.42
C PHE A 57 -12.24 -8.14 -8.91
N TYR A 58 -12.63 -7.36 -7.90
CA TYR A 58 -13.97 -7.45 -7.31
C TYR A 58 -15.05 -7.14 -8.34
N VAL A 59 -14.87 -6.10 -9.15
CA VAL A 59 -15.85 -5.76 -10.20
C VAL A 59 -15.94 -6.86 -11.26
N SER A 60 -14.83 -7.51 -11.61
CA SER A 60 -14.84 -8.56 -12.64
C SER A 60 -15.34 -9.91 -12.13
N ARG A 61 -15.15 -10.23 -10.84
CA ARG A 61 -15.40 -11.57 -10.27
C ARG A 61 -16.64 -11.66 -9.41
N GLU A 62 -16.99 -10.56 -8.76
CA GLU A 62 -18.10 -10.40 -7.82
C GLU A 62 -18.89 -9.11 -8.14
N PRO A 63 -19.36 -8.91 -9.40
CA PRO A 63 -19.98 -7.65 -9.84
C PRO A 63 -21.22 -7.24 -9.05
N GLU A 64 -21.89 -8.20 -8.42
CA GLU A 64 -23.03 -7.99 -7.52
C GLU A 64 -22.64 -7.35 -6.19
N LYS A 65 -21.39 -7.52 -5.73
CA LYS A 65 -20.89 -6.88 -4.51
C LYS A 65 -20.54 -5.43 -4.80
N LYS A 66 -21.28 -4.51 -4.19
CA LYS A 66 -21.10 -3.07 -4.35
C LYS A 66 -19.94 -2.51 -3.52
N VAL A 67 -18.77 -3.16 -3.56
CA VAL A 67 -17.54 -2.69 -2.91
C VAL A 67 -17.10 -1.36 -3.52
N ASN A 68 -16.88 -0.34 -2.67
CA ASN A 68 -16.39 0.97 -3.04
C ASN A 68 -14.97 1.19 -2.51
N ILE A 69 -13.99 1.20 -3.41
CA ILE A 69 -12.58 1.38 -3.05
C ILE A 69 -12.19 2.85 -3.16
N ILE A 70 -11.61 3.36 -2.07
CA ILE A 70 -11.18 4.76 -1.95
C ILE A 70 -9.68 4.79 -1.67
N ASN A 71 -8.95 5.51 -2.51
CA ASN A 71 -7.53 5.79 -2.31
C ASN A 71 -7.39 6.90 -1.25
N CYS A 72 -6.81 6.58 -0.11
CA CYS A 72 -6.44 7.52 0.96
C CYS A 72 -4.91 7.59 1.12
N GLY A 73 -4.17 7.44 0.01
CA GLY A 73 -2.72 7.61 -0.03
C GLY A 73 -2.30 9.07 -0.20
N ILE A 74 -1.26 9.50 0.52
CA ILE A 74 -0.62 10.81 0.34
C ILE A 74 0.88 10.65 0.20
N GLY A 75 1.48 11.37 -0.75
CA GLY A 75 2.89 11.18 -1.09
C GLY A 75 3.80 11.74 -0.01
N GLY A 76 4.73 10.93 0.49
CA GLY A 76 5.64 11.31 1.57
C GLY A 76 5.10 11.11 2.99
N ASP A 77 3.87 10.61 3.13
CA ASP A 77 3.26 10.37 4.44
C ASP A 77 4.02 9.32 5.25
N ARG A 78 3.94 9.52 6.56
CA ARG A 78 4.35 8.63 7.63
C ARG A 78 3.14 8.31 8.51
N ALA A 79 3.28 7.37 9.44
CA ALA A 79 2.21 7.01 10.38
C ALA A 79 1.66 8.19 11.19
N ASP A 80 2.49 9.17 11.58
CA ASP A 80 2.00 10.36 12.28
C ASP A 80 1.21 11.31 11.37
N GLY A 81 1.61 11.44 10.10
CA GLY A 81 0.88 12.18 9.07
C GLY A 81 -0.50 11.58 8.82
N ALA A 82 -0.55 10.25 8.62
CA ALA A 82 -1.79 9.50 8.47
C ALA A 82 -2.74 9.69 9.66
N LEU A 83 -2.21 9.66 10.89
CA LEU A 83 -2.98 9.93 12.11
C LEU A 83 -3.57 11.35 12.13
N LYS A 84 -2.79 12.37 11.75
CA LYS A 84 -3.24 13.78 11.72
C LYS A 84 -4.37 14.02 10.72
N ARG A 85 -4.49 13.20 9.68
CA ARG A 85 -5.53 13.32 8.65
C ARG A 85 -6.65 12.29 8.73
N LEU A 86 -6.63 11.44 9.75
CA LEU A 86 -7.58 10.34 9.90
C LEU A 86 -9.03 10.82 9.76
N ASP A 87 -9.41 11.88 10.47
CA ASP A 87 -10.82 12.30 10.53
C ASP A 87 -11.31 12.89 9.19
N TRP A 88 -10.51 13.74 8.54
CA TRP A 88 -10.95 14.53 7.38
C TRP A 88 -10.61 13.92 6.01
N ASP A 89 -9.70 12.94 5.93
CA ASP A 89 -9.33 12.27 4.66
C ASP A 89 -9.68 10.78 4.63
N VAL A 90 -9.98 10.17 5.78
CA VAL A 90 -10.31 8.73 5.86
C VAL A 90 -11.70 8.51 6.45
N LEU A 91 -11.95 8.94 7.68
CA LEU A 91 -13.22 8.69 8.36
C LEU A 91 -14.40 9.48 7.77
N VAL A 92 -14.12 10.58 7.05
CA VAL A 92 -15.13 11.32 6.26
C VAL A 92 -15.86 10.41 5.26
N HIS A 93 -15.23 9.33 4.81
CA HIS A 93 -15.82 8.36 3.89
C HIS A 93 -16.67 7.29 4.58
N GLN A 94 -16.79 7.29 5.90
CA GLN A 94 -17.49 6.28 6.69
C GLN A 94 -17.08 4.85 6.32
N PRO A 95 -15.78 4.52 6.36
CA PRO A 95 -15.30 3.22 5.90
C PRO A 95 -15.83 2.09 6.78
N THR A 96 -16.14 0.95 6.14
CA THR A 96 -16.36 -0.33 6.82
C THR A 96 -15.06 -1.12 6.95
N VAL A 97 -14.07 -0.82 6.09
CA VAL A 97 -12.72 -1.41 6.15
C VAL A 97 -11.66 -0.33 5.90
N ILE A 98 -10.59 -0.34 6.68
CA ILE A 98 -9.40 0.50 6.48
C ILE A 98 -8.19 -0.41 6.29
N VAL A 99 -7.59 -0.35 5.11
CA VAL A 99 -6.34 -1.04 4.77
C VAL A 99 -5.19 -0.07 4.96
N ILE A 100 -4.18 -0.41 5.78
CA ILE A 100 -3.10 0.51 6.16
C ILE A 100 -1.75 -0.02 5.69
N MET A 101 -1.08 0.72 4.80
CA MET A 101 0.29 0.41 4.36
C MET A 101 1.17 1.65 4.50
N LEU A 102 2.02 1.63 5.52
CA LEU A 102 2.98 2.69 5.87
C LEU A 102 4.28 2.05 6.35
N GLY A 103 5.37 2.81 6.35
CA GLY A 103 6.70 2.33 6.72
C GLY A 103 7.79 2.86 5.81
N MET A 104 7.52 3.03 4.51
CA MET A 104 8.54 3.43 3.52
C MET A 104 9.19 4.77 3.86
N ASN A 105 8.38 5.78 4.20
CA ASN A 105 8.93 7.08 4.63
C ASN A 105 9.33 7.08 6.11
N ASP A 106 8.69 6.24 6.92
CA ASP A 106 8.88 6.19 8.37
C ASP A 106 10.30 5.79 8.78
N ILE A 107 10.99 4.94 7.99
CA ILE A 107 12.38 4.55 8.26
C ILE A 107 13.36 5.73 8.19
N GLY A 108 12.97 6.87 7.61
CA GLY A 108 13.82 8.06 7.53
C GLY A 108 15.03 7.85 6.62
N HIS A 109 14.79 7.73 5.32
CA HIS A 109 15.80 7.45 4.28
C HIS A 109 17.12 8.22 4.42
N GLY A 110 17.10 9.48 4.85
CA GLY A 110 18.31 10.30 5.03
C GLY A 110 19.35 9.68 5.97
N ASN A 111 18.90 8.89 6.95
CA ASN A 111 19.81 8.18 7.86
C ASN A 111 20.56 7.01 7.19
N TYR A 112 20.29 6.73 5.91
CA TYR A 112 20.90 5.64 5.12
C TYR A 112 21.66 6.15 3.89
N ASP A 113 21.84 7.46 3.74
CA ASP A 113 22.51 8.06 2.58
C ASP A 113 24.06 7.93 2.64
N SER A 114 24.63 7.48 3.77
CA SER A 114 26.07 7.25 3.94
C SER A 114 26.40 5.77 4.16
N SER A 115 27.47 5.29 3.52
CA SER A 115 28.07 3.98 3.76
C SER A 115 28.78 3.89 5.11
N ASN A 116 29.22 5.03 5.66
CA ASN A 116 29.82 5.17 6.98
C ASN A 116 28.91 6.08 7.83
N PRO A 117 27.86 5.53 8.46
CA PRO A 117 26.90 6.34 9.20
C PRO A 117 27.52 6.95 10.46
N THR A 118 27.18 8.20 10.76
CA THR A 118 27.56 8.84 12.03
C THR A 118 26.73 8.28 13.20
N PRO A 119 27.15 8.48 14.46
CA PRO A 119 26.33 8.12 15.62
C PRO A 119 24.92 8.73 15.57
N GLU A 120 24.77 9.96 15.08
CA GLU A 120 23.48 10.63 14.92
C GLU A 120 22.60 9.94 13.88
N MET A 121 23.19 9.50 12.75
CA MET A 121 22.45 8.73 11.76
C MET A 121 21.98 7.40 12.34
N LEU A 122 22.83 6.69 13.08
CA LEU A 122 22.47 5.43 13.74
C LEU A 122 21.35 5.62 14.77
N ALA A 123 21.47 6.62 15.64
CA ALA A 123 20.42 7.01 16.57
C ALA A 123 19.12 7.41 15.84
N GLY A 124 19.24 8.09 14.70
CA GLY A 124 18.11 8.43 13.83
C GLY A 124 17.39 7.21 13.26
N ARG A 125 18.11 6.14 12.89
CA ARG A 125 17.52 4.86 12.44
C ARG A 125 16.72 4.21 13.55
N GLU A 126 17.28 4.12 14.75
CA GLU A 126 16.61 3.52 15.92
C GLU A 126 15.37 4.32 16.33
N LYS A 127 15.51 5.65 16.36
CA LYS A 127 14.39 6.56 16.63
C LYS A 127 13.27 6.39 15.62
N SER A 128 13.60 6.26 14.34
CA SER A 128 12.61 6.09 13.25
C SER A 128 11.75 4.85 13.45
N ILE A 129 12.35 3.71 13.85
CA ILE A 129 11.59 2.48 14.16
C ILE A 129 10.73 2.64 15.42
N THR A 130 11.25 3.31 16.44
CA THR A 130 10.51 3.61 17.68
C THR A 130 9.30 4.50 17.41
N ASP A 131 9.49 5.57 16.63
CA ASP A 131 8.43 6.49 16.21
C ASP A 131 7.39 5.75 15.35
N TYR A 132 7.82 4.89 14.42
CA TYR A 132 6.91 4.09 13.60
C TYR A 132 5.98 3.24 14.47
N ARG A 133 6.53 2.47 15.42
CA ARG A 133 5.74 1.67 16.37
C ARG A 133 4.75 2.54 17.13
N LYS A 134 5.22 3.64 17.72
CA LYS A 134 4.38 4.58 18.49
C LYS A 134 3.22 5.11 17.65
N ASN A 135 3.52 5.57 16.44
CA ASN A 135 2.53 6.24 15.59
C ASN A 135 1.54 5.24 14.97
N MET A 136 1.99 4.06 14.54
CA MET A 136 1.10 2.99 14.09
C MET A 136 0.18 2.48 15.20
N THR A 137 0.71 2.37 16.43
CA THR A 137 -0.11 2.05 17.62
C THR A 137 -1.21 3.10 17.81
N ALA A 138 -0.85 4.37 17.84
CA ALA A 138 -1.80 5.47 17.99
C ALA A 138 -2.83 5.54 16.85
N LEU A 139 -2.43 5.23 15.62
CA LEU A 139 -3.31 5.17 14.46
C LEU A 139 -4.36 4.05 14.58
N VAL A 140 -3.93 2.84 14.93
CA VAL A 140 -4.85 1.69 15.13
C VAL A 140 -5.82 1.98 16.27
N GLU A 141 -5.33 2.49 17.40
CA GLU A 141 -6.17 2.87 18.54
C GLU A 141 -7.16 3.99 18.20
N ALA A 142 -6.73 5.00 17.45
CA ALA A 142 -7.60 6.08 17.00
C ALA A 142 -8.72 5.56 16.09
N ILE A 143 -8.41 4.66 15.15
CA ILE A 143 -9.42 4.04 14.28
C ILE A 143 -10.42 3.24 15.10
N GLN A 144 -9.96 2.32 15.96
CA GLN A 144 -10.86 1.48 16.77
C GLN A 144 -11.73 2.30 17.73
N LYS A 145 -11.22 3.42 18.24
CA LYS A 145 -11.97 4.33 19.12
C LYS A 145 -13.04 5.12 18.36
N ARG A 146 -12.76 5.53 17.11
CA ARG A 146 -13.56 6.52 16.37
C ARG A 146 -14.46 5.92 15.29
N SER A 147 -14.24 4.66 14.90
CA SER A 147 -15.05 3.99 13.89
C SER A 147 -15.30 2.52 14.25
N LYS A 148 -16.14 1.86 13.45
CA LYS A 148 -16.38 0.41 13.51
C LYS A 148 -15.70 -0.32 12.35
N ALA A 149 -14.81 0.36 11.62
CA ALA A 149 -14.16 -0.22 10.47
C ALA A 149 -13.26 -1.39 10.88
N ALA A 150 -13.31 -2.48 10.12
CA ALA A 150 -12.29 -3.52 10.23
C ALA A 150 -10.94 -2.95 9.78
N ILE A 151 -9.86 -3.32 10.47
CA ILE A 151 -8.50 -2.90 10.12
C ILE A 151 -7.78 -4.07 9.45
N ILE A 152 -7.12 -3.78 8.33
CA ILE A 152 -6.16 -4.68 7.69
C ILE A 152 -4.81 -3.97 7.66
N LEU A 153 -3.87 -4.43 8.47
CA LEU A 153 -2.49 -3.94 8.41
C LEU A 153 -1.77 -4.58 7.23
N VAL A 154 -0.95 -3.82 6.51
CA VAL A 154 -0.14 -4.36 5.41
C VAL A 154 1.31 -4.14 5.77
N LYS A 155 2.08 -5.23 5.86
CA LYS A 155 3.54 -5.14 6.00
C LYS A 155 4.08 -4.42 4.75
N PRO A 156 4.88 -3.36 4.91
CA PRO A 156 5.25 -2.48 3.80
C PRO A 156 5.95 -3.23 2.67
N SER A 157 5.78 -2.78 1.42
CA SER A 157 6.59 -3.28 0.31
C SER A 157 8.09 -3.02 0.56
N PRO A 158 8.99 -3.86 0.04
CA PRO A 158 10.42 -3.75 0.33
C PRO A 158 11.08 -2.56 -0.37
N TYR A 159 12.27 -2.19 0.11
CA TYR A 159 13.22 -1.34 -0.59
C TYR A 159 14.24 -2.23 -1.32
N ASP A 160 14.54 -1.93 -2.58
CA ASP A 160 15.48 -2.75 -3.35
C ASP A 160 16.93 -2.33 -3.12
N GLU A 161 17.64 -3.05 -2.24
CA GLU A 161 19.07 -2.81 -2.00
C GLU A 161 19.99 -3.52 -3.00
N THR A 162 19.46 -4.44 -3.81
CA THR A 162 20.25 -5.47 -4.50
C THR A 162 20.28 -5.31 -6.01
N ALA A 163 19.26 -4.69 -6.63
CA ALA A 163 19.26 -4.44 -8.07
C ALA A 163 20.45 -3.57 -8.50
N GLU A 164 21.05 -3.92 -9.64
CA GLU A 164 22.08 -3.13 -10.32
C GLU A 164 21.42 -1.99 -11.10
N ILE A 165 21.40 -0.78 -10.50
CA ILE A 165 20.76 0.39 -11.10
C ILE A 165 21.78 1.52 -11.25
N ASN A 166 22.17 1.77 -12.51
CA ASN A 166 23.08 2.86 -12.87
C ASN A 166 22.58 4.21 -12.35
N GLY A 167 23.47 4.95 -11.70
CA GLY A 167 23.19 6.29 -11.17
C GLY A 167 22.27 6.32 -9.94
N LYS A 168 21.90 5.17 -9.37
CA LYS A 168 21.04 5.09 -8.17
C LYS A 168 21.63 4.16 -7.11
N PRO A 169 22.57 4.66 -6.27
CA PRO A 169 23.15 3.84 -5.21
C PRO A 169 22.09 3.38 -4.20
N ALA A 170 22.27 2.17 -3.67
CA ALA A 170 21.39 1.60 -2.65
C ALA A 170 21.66 2.22 -1.27
N ARG A 171 20.59 2.40 -0.51
CA ARG A 171 20.62 2.78 0.91
C ARG A 171 20.77 1.51 1.75
N LYS A 172 22.01 1.12 2.04
CA LYS A 172 22.31 -0.13 2.77
C LYS A 172 21.63 -0.16 4.14
N GLY A 173 20.81 -1.17 4.40
CA GLY A 173 20.05 -1.38 5.64
C GLY A 173 18.65 -0.76 5.67
N ALA A 174 18.21 -0.06 4.63
CA ALA A 174 16.86 0.48 4.51
C ALA A 174 15.78 -0.63 4.44
N ASN A 175 16.01 -1.69 3.68
CA ASN A 175 15.10 -2.83 3.60
C ASN A 175 15.06 -3.63 4.91
N GLY A 176 16.19 -3.69 5.63
CA GLY A 176 16.24 -4.27 6.98
C GLY A 176 15.40 -3.47 7.98
N ALA A 177 15.33 -2.14 7.83
CA ALA A 177 14.44 -1.30 8.61
C ALA A 177 12.95 -1.55 8.27
N LEU A 178 12.63 -1.77 6.99
CA LEU A 178 11.28 -2.17 6.56
C LEU A 178 10.88 -3.56 7.03
N ALA A 179 11.85 -4.48 7.18
CA ALA A 179 11.61 -5.77 7.83
C ALA A 179 11.18 -5.57 9.31
N LYS A 180 11.85 -4.68 10.06
CA LYS A 180 11.42 -4.31 11.42
C LYS A 180 10.03 -3.68 11.44
N CYS A 181 9.70 -2.80 10.49
CA CYS A 181 8.34 -2.27 10.34
C CYS A 181 7.32 -3.39 10.07
N SER A 182 7.71 -4.39 9.29
CA SER A 182 6.87 -5.57 8.97
C SER A 182 6.61 -6.45 10.19
N GLU A 183 7.62 -6.65 11.05
CA GLU A 183 7.48 -7.32 12.35
C GLU A 183 6.50 -6.55 13.26
N ILE A 184 6.66 -5.23 13.36
CA ILE A 184 5.78 -4.35 14.13
C ILE A 184 4.32 -4.47 13.64
N CYS A 185 4.07 -4.49 12.34
CA CYS A 185 2.72 -4.72 11.80
C CYS A 185 2.13 -6.06 12.24
N GLY A 186 2.95 -7.13 12.26
CA GLY A 186 2.52 -8.45 12.74
C GLY A 186 2.15 -8.44 14.22
N GLU A 187 2.99 -7.84 15.06
CA GLU A 187 2.75 -7.71 16.50
C GLU A 187 1.52 -6.85 16.82
N LEU A 188 1.34 -5.72 16.12
CA LEU A 188 0.16 -4.88 16.29
C LEU A 188 -1.11 -5.59 15.84
N ALA A 189 -1.05 -6.36 14.76
CA ALA A 189 -2.21 -7.14 14.31
C ALA A 189 -2.64 -8.17 15.35
N GLN A 190 -1.69 -8.87 15.97
CA GLN A 190 -1.98 -9.77 17.10
C GLN A 190 -2.55 -9.01 18.30
N LYS A 191 -1.90 -7.91 18.71
CA LYS A 191 -2.30 -7.14 19.89
C LYS A 191 -3.71 -6.55 19.77
N TYR A 192 -4.06 -6.03 18.61
CA TYR A 192 -5.33 -5.34 18.35
C TYR A 192 -6.37 -6.20 17.64
N ASN A 193 -6.09 -7.50 17.47
CA ASN A 193 -6.94 -8.47 16.77
C ASN A 193 -7.39 -7.97 15.39
N THR A 194 -6.44 -7.50 14.58
CA THR A 194 -6.68 -7.04 13.21
C THR A 194 -6.19 -8.07 12.21
N ALA A 195 -6.73 -8.04 11.00
CA ALA A 195 -6.16 -8.80 9.91
C ALA A 195 -4.83 -8.17 9.45
N VAL A 196 -4.00 -8.94 8.75
CA VAL A 196 -2.74 -8.44 8.24
C VAL A 196 -2.25 -9.22 7.01
N VAL A 197 -1.68 -8.50 6.05
CA VAL A 197 -1.18 -9.00 4.77
C VAL A 197 0.32 -8.73 4.65
N ASP A 198 1.08 -9.67 4.09
CA ASP A 198 2.52 -9.56 3.89
C ASP A 198 2.88 -9.21 2.45
N PHE A 199 3.38 -8.00 2.21
CA PHE A 199 4.04 -7.65 0.94
C PHE A 199 5.57 -7.76 1.03
N HIS A 200 6.16 -7.46 2.19
CA HIS A 200 7.61 -7.37 2.37
C HIS A 200 8.35 -8.66 1.99
N GLY A 201 7.95 -9.78 2.61
CA GLY A 201 8.62 -11.06 2.44
C GLY A 201 8.48 -11.62 1.02
N PRO A 202 7.25 -11.82 0.51
CA PRO A 202 7.04 -12.35 -0.84
C PRO A 202 7.66 -11.49 -1.93
N MET A 203 7.56 -10.16 -1.85
CA MET A 203 8.16 -9.29 -2.88
C MET A 203 9.68 -9.27 -2.80
N THR A 204 10.28 -9.35 -1.61
CA THR A 204 11.74 -9.49 -1.45
C THR A 204 12.22 -10.77 -2.13
N LYS A 205 11.52 -11.89 -1.92
CA LYS A 205 11.83 -13.16 -2.61
C LYS A 205 11.75 -13.00 -4.13
N LEU A 206 10.70 -12.37 -4.66
CA LEU A 206 10.55 -12.16 -6.10
C LEU A 206 11.62 -11.27 -6.69
N MET A 207 12.05 -10.21 -5.99
CA MET A 207 13.19 -9.40 -6.42
C MET A 207 14.47 -10.23 -6.48
N THR A 208 14.76 -11.00 -5.42
CA THR A 208 15.93 -11.88 -5.39
C THR A 208 15.93 -12.91 -6.52
N GLU A 209 14.80 -13.59 -6.78
CA GLU A 209 14.72 -14.57 -7.88
C GLU A 209 14.80 -13.91 -9.25
N GLY A 210 14.13 -12.78 -9.46
CA GLY A 210 14.20 -12.05 -10.73
C GLY A 210 15.61 -11.53 -11.02
N GLN A 211 16.33 -11.08 -9.98
CA GLN A 211 17.71 -10.58 -10.11
C GLN A 211 18.73 -11.66 -10.45
N LYS A 212 18.43 -12.94 -10.20
CA LYS A 212 19.24 -14.07 -10.72
C LYS A 212 19.13 -14.20 -12.24
N LEU A 213 18.02 -13.77 -12.83
CA LEU A 213 17.78 -13.81 -14.28
C LEU A 213 18.24 -12.53 -14.97
N ASP A 214 18.05 -11.39 -14.32
CA ASP A 214 18.47 -10.07 -14.77
C ASP A 214 18.90 -9.22 -13.57
N PRO A 215 20.20 -8.96 -13.34
CA PRO A 215 20.68 -8.16 -12.21
C PRO A 215 20.04 -6.77 -12.10
N GLY A 216 19.53 -6.20 -13.20
CA GLY A 216 18.83 -4.92 -13.24
C GLY A 216 17.33 -4.99 -12.95
N PHE A 217 16.78 -6.19 -12.71
CA PHE A 217 15.36 -6.38 -12.42
C PHE A 217 14.94 -5.63 -11.15
N ALA A 218 13.94 -4.76 -11.29
CA ALA A 218 13.48 -3.85 -10.24
C ALA A 218 11.95 -3.88 -10.10
N LEU A 219 11.43 -4.83 -9.30
CA LEU A 219 9.99 -4.99 -9.08
C LEU A 219 9.36 -3.76 -8.40
N VAL A 220 10.12 -3.12 -7.51
CA VAL A 220 9.74 -1.88 -6.81
C VAL A 220 10.29 -0.62 -7.49
N GLY A 221 10.53 -0.71 -8.81
CA GLY A 221 10.94 0.43 -9.62
C GLY A 221 12.43 0.78 -9.53
N ARG A 222 12.91 1.52 -10.53
CA ARG A 222 14.33 1.90 -10.64
C ARG A 222 14.77 2.93 -9.59
N ASP A 223 13.83 3.52 -8.86
CA ASP A 223 14.15 4.36 -7.71
C ASP A 223 14.28 3.56 -6.40
N ARG A 224 14.12 2.23 -6.48
CA ARG A 224 14.20 1.24 -5.39
C ARG A 224 13.03 1.32 -4.38
N VAL A 225 12.00 2.10 -4.69
CA VAL A 225 10.90 2.43 -3.77
C VAL A 225 9.52 2.21 -4.38
N HIS A 226 9.26 2.76 -5.58
CA HIS A 226 7.91 2.83 -6.15
C HIS A 226 7.67 1.75 -7.21
N PRO A 227 6.85 0.72 -6.91
CA PRO A 227 6.53 -0.33 -7.88
C PRO A 227 5.92 0.21 -9.16
N GLY A 228 6.34 -0.36 -10.30
CA GLY A 228 5.64 -0.19 -11.57
C GLY A 228 4.33 -1.00 -11.60
N LEU A 229 3.68 -1.02 -12.76
CA LEU A 229 2.48 -1.84 -12.95
C LEU A 229 2.70 -3.33 -12.61
N PRO A 230 3.84 -3.98 -12.93
CA PRO A 230 4.11 -5.35 -12.51
C PRO A 230 4.16 -5.55 -11.00
N GLY A 231 4.87 -4.67 -10.27
CA GLY A 231 4.94 -4.76 -8.81
C GLY A 231 3.60 -4.50 -8.13
N HIS A 232 2.80 -3.55 -8.64
CA HIS A 232 1.44 -3.35 -8.15
C HIS A 232 0.50 -4.53 -8.44
N LEU A 233 0.70 -5.26 -9.55
CA LEU A 233 -0.05 -6.48 -9.83
C LEU A 233 0.30 -7.59 -8.82
N VAL A 234 1.59 -7.74 -8.48
CA VAL A 234 2.04 -8.65 -7.42
C VAL A 234 1.39 -8.29 -6.09
N MET A 235 1.42 -7.01 -5.68
CA MET A 235 0.80 -6.55 -4.43
C MET A 235 -0.69 -6.88 -4.38
N ALA A 236 -1.44 -6.57 -5.44
CA ALA A 236 -2.87 -6.88 -5.51
C ALA A 236 -3.13 -8.40 -5.43
N SER A 237 -2.32 -9.20 -6.11
CA SER A 237 -2.43 -10.66 -6.10
C SER A 237 -2.15 -11.25 -4.72
N LEU A 238 -1.11 -10.76 -4.02
CA LEU A 238 -0.82 -11.14 -2.63
C LEU A 238 -1.98 -10.80 -1.69
N PHE A 239 -2.57 -9.61 -1.85
CA PHE A 239 -3.71 -9.19 -1.04
C PHE A 239 -4.93 -10.08 -1.25
N LEU A 240 -5.30 -10.34 -2.51
CA LEU A 240 -6.46 -11.17 -2.86
C LEU A 240 -6.27 -12.63 -2.42
N ARG A 241 -5.06 -13.18 -2.55
CA ARG A 241 -4.73 -14.51 -2.02
C ARG A 241 -4.82 -14.56 -0.50
N ALA A 242 -4.39 -13.50 0.18
CA ALA A 242 -4.58 -13.39 1.63
C ALA A 242 -6.06 -13.35 2.03
N GLN A 243 -6.94 -12.85 1.14
CA GLN A 243 -8.40 -12.95 1.29
C GLN A 243 -8.97 -14.34 0.96
N GLY A 244 -8.14 -15.28 0.51
CA GLY A 244 -8.53 -16.65 0.18
C GLY A 244 -9.00 -16.85 -1.26
N PHE A 245 -8.83 -15.87 -2.15
CA PHE A 245 -9.19 -16.05 -3.55
C PHE A 245 -8.21 -16.95 -4.30
N THR A 246 -8.76 -17.78 -5.18
CA THR A 246 -8.00 -18.45 -6.24
C THR A 246 -8.02 -17.53 -7.46
N LEU A 247 -6.84 -17.16 -7.95
CA LEU A 247 -6.74 -16.07 -8.92
C LEU A 247 -7.04 -16.50 -10.37
N ASN A 248 -6.91 -17.78 -10.67
CA ASN A 248 -7.28 -18.38 -11.95
C ASN A 248 -8.45 -19.35 -11.78
N GLU A 249 -9.66 -18.82 -11.77
CA GLU A 249 -10.89 -19.61 -11.80
C GLU A 249 -11.46 -19.73 -13.22
N SER A 250 -11.62 -20.97 -13.68
CA SER A 250 -12.28 -21.31 -14.94
C SER A 250 -13.74 -20.84 -14.97
N GLY A 251 -14.21 -20.33 -16.12
CA GLY A 251 -15.61 -19.91 -16.32
C GLY A 251 -15.96 -18.51 -15.82
N LYS A 252 -15.00 -17.76 -15.28
CA LYS A 252 -15.14 -16.34 -14.92
C LYS A 252 -14.49 -15.43 -15.99
N LEU A 253 -14.90 -14.17 -16.05
CA LEU A 253 -14.29 -13.18 -16.96
C LEU A 253 -12.78 -13.08 -16.72
N PRO A 254 -11.93 -13.09 -17.76
CA PRO A 254 -10.51 -12.84 -17.58
C PRO A 254 -10.29 -11.44 -17.00
N ILE A 255 -9.20 -11.25 -16.28
CA ILE A 255 -8.84 -9.93 -15.74
C ILE A 255 -7.72 -9.36 -16.60
N ALA A 256 -8.05 -8.34 -17.37
CA ALA A 256 -7.10 -7.66 -18.23
C ALA A 256 -6.38 -6.57 -17.43
N THR A 257 -5.10 -6.77 -17.13
CA THR A 257 -4.28 -5.77 -16.41
C THR A 257 -3.40 -4.96 -17.36
N GLY A 258 -3.14 -5.50 -18.56
CA GLY A 258 -2.21 -4.92 -19.55
C GLY A 258 -0.74 -5.01 -19.12
N VAL A 259 -0.45 -5.72 -18.03
CA VAL A 259 0.90 -5.88 -17.50
C VAL A 259 1.59 -7.01 -18.25
N ASN A 260 2.77 -6.74 -18.80
CA ASN A 260 3.66 -7.77 -19.32
C ASN A 260 5.08 -7.51 -18.81
N ASP A 261 5.61 -8.46 -18.06
CA ASP A 261 6.99 -8.44 -17.57
C ASP A 261 7.60 -9.82 -17.79
N PRO A 262 8.60 -9.95 -18.69
CA PRO A 262 9.14 -11.24 -19.09
C PRO A 262 9.97 -11.91 -17.99
N VAL A 263 10.50 -11.16 -17.03
CA VAL A 263 11.22 -11.72 -15.88
C VAL A 263 10.20 -12.23 -14.88
N LEU A 264 9.19 -11.42 -14.54
CA LEU A 264 8.11 -11.81 -13.63
C LEU A 264 7.38 -13.06 -14.12
N ALA A 265 7.09 -13.16 -15.42
CA ALA A 265 6.44 -14.32 -16.02
C ALA A 265 7.23 -15.63 -15.89
N LYS A 266 8.55 -15.57 -15.68
CA LYS A 266 9.40 -16.76 -15.46
C LYS A 266 9.48 -17.18 -14.00
N ILE A 267 9.28 -16.25 -13.06
CA ILE A 267 9.46 -16.49 -11.62
C ILE A 267 8.16 -16.57 -10.84
N VAL A 268 7.04 -16.13 -11.41
CA VAL A 268 5.71 -16.24 -10.81
C VAL A 268 4.86 -17.20 -11.64
N PRO A 269 4.36 -18.30 -11.05
CA PRO A 269 3.39 -19.15 -11.74
C PRO A 269 2.15 -18.36 -12.13
N ASN A 270 1.60 -18.59 -13.32
CA ASN A 270 0.40 -17.88 -13.80
C ASN A 270 -0.79 -17.98 -12.82
N ALA A 271 -0.89 -19.05 -12.04
CA ALA A 271 -1.93 -19.26 -11.02
C ALA A 271 -1.83 -18.32 -9.80
N GLU A 272 -0.69 -17.64 -9.62
CA GLU A 272 -0.43 -16.77 -8.47
C GLU A 272 -0.65 -15.29 -8.75
N LEU A 273 -0.98 -14.91 -9.99
CA LEU A 273 -1.32 -13.54 -10.36
C LEU A 273 -2.78 -13.45 -10.81
N MET A 274 -3.43 -12.36 -10.44
CA MET A 274 -4.85 -12.10 -10.73
C MET A 274 -5.13 -11.75 -12.19
N GLY A 275 -4.20 -12.01 -13.11
CA GLY A 275 -4.30 -11.68 -14.52
C GLY A 275 -3.06 -12.12 -15.28
N SER A 276 -3.22 -12.31 -16.59
CA SER A 276 -2.17 -12.75 -17.49
C SER A 276 -1.06 -11.69 -17.61
N THR A 277 0.19 -12.08 -17.38
CA THR A 277 1.37 -11.29 -17.78
C THR A 277 1.64 -11.37 -19.28
N THR A 278 0.95 -12.24 -20.02
CA THR A 278 1.04 -12.33 -21.48
C THR A 278 -0.16 -11.66 -22.15
N PRO A 279 0.00 -11.09 -23.36
CA PRO A 279 -1.05 -10.36 -24.06
C PRO A 279 -2.04 -11.33 -24.69
N ALA A 280 -2.81 -12.05 -23.88
CA ALA A 280 -3.98 -12.75 -24.36
C ALA A 280 -5.19 -11.85 -24.15
N VAL A 281 -5.21 -10.70 -24.85
CA VAL A 281 -6.50 -10.14 -25.26
C VAL A 281 -6.98 -11.05 -26.39
N GLY A 282 -7.53 -12.22 -26.05
CA GLY A 282 -8.23 -13.09 -26.98
C GLY A 282 -9.26 -12.30 -27.79
N THR A 283 -9.57 -12.79 -29.00
CA THR A 283 -10.54 -12.14 -29.90
C THR A 283 -11.99 -12.42 -29.51
N ASP A 284 -12.21 -13.29 -28.52
CA ASP A 284 -13.53 -13.67 -28.04
C ASP A 284 -14.21 -12.54 -27.26
N ALA A 285 -15.54 -12.64 -27.15
CA ALA A 285 -16.37 -11.59 -26.54
C ALA A 285 -16.06 -11.37 -25.05
N SER A 286 -15.68 -12.42 -24.31
CA SER A 286 -15.37 -12.32 -22.88
C SER A 286 -14.10 -11.51 -22.65
N THR A 287 -13.10 -11.70 -23.52
CA THR A 287 -11.82 -11.00 -23.41
C THR A 287 -11.91 -9.54 -23.86
N LYS A 288 -12.67 -9.23 -24.91
CA LYS A 288 -12.97 -7.83 -25.30
C LYS A 288 -13.66 -7.05 -24.18
N LYS A 289 -14.63 -7.69 -23.53
CA LYS A 289 -15.37 -7.11 -22.39
C LYS A 289 -14.45 -6.86 -21.19
N ALA A 290 -13.59 -7.82 -20.85
CA ALA A 290 -12.57 -7.62 -19.81
C ALA A 290 -11.63 -6.44 -20.10
N ALA A 291 -11.22 -6.27 -21.37
CA ALA A 291 -10.41 -5.14 -21.78
C ALA A 291 -11.15 -3.79 -21.64
N GLU A 292 -12.43 -3.73 -22.00
CA GLU A 292 -13.25 -2.52 -21.79
C GLU A 292 -13.36 -2.16 -20.31
N ILE A 293 -13.64 -3.14 -19.44
CA ILE A 293 -13.70 -2.92 -17.98
C ILE A 293 -12.36 -2.40 -17.44
N ALA A 294 -11.24 -2.94 -17.92
CA ALA A 294 -9.91 -2.49 -17.54
C ALA A 294 -9.59 -1.05 -17.99
N MET A 295 -10.04 -0.65 -19.19
CA MET A 295 -9.93 0.72 -19.67
C MET A 295 -10.74 1.69 -18.80
N LEU A 296 -11.99 1.34 -18.48
CA LEU A 296 -12.84 2.14 -17.60
C LEU A 296 -12.26 2.25 -16.18
N SER A 297 -11.68 1.16 -15.66
CA SER A 297 -10.95 1.16 -14.38
C SER A 297 -9.76 2.14 -14.40
N THR A 298 -9.03 2.19 -15.51
CA THR A 298 -7.89 3.11 -15.69
C THR A 298 -8.35 4.57 -15.78
N GLU A 299 -9.43 4.84 -16.53
CA GLU A 299 -10.05 6.17 -16.60
C GLU A 299 -10.53 6.63 -15.21
N ARG A 300 -11.26 5.76 -14.50
CA ARG A 300 -11.73 6.02 -13.14
C ARG A 300 -10.55 6.35 -12.23
N PHE A 301 -9.51 5.52 -12.20
CA PHE A 301 -8.31 5.76 -11.40
C PHE A 301 -7.66 7.12 -11.70
N THR A 302 -7.53 7.46 -12.98
CA THR A 302 -6.95 8.74 -13.43
C THR A 302 -7.74 9.93 -12.89
N LEU A 303 -9.07 9.86 -12.93
CA LEU A 303 -9.94 10.87 -12.34
C LEU A 303 -9.86 10.94 -10.80
N GLY A 304 -9.28 9.93 -10.15
CA GLY A 304 -9.05 9.93 -8.71
C GLY A 304 -7.82 10.72 -8.28
N MET A 305 -6.84 10.91 -9.17
CA MET A 305 -5.58 11.59 -8.85
C MET A 305 -5.79 13.06 -8.44
N PRO A 306 -6.64 13.86 -9.12
CA PRO A 306 -6.98 15.21 -8.65
C PRO A 306 -7.53 15.25 -7.22
N LEU A 307 -8.28 14.23 -6.78
CA LEU A 307 -8.79 14.15 -5.40
C LEU A 307 -7.64 14.01 -4.39
N ARG A 308 -6.59 13.28 -4.75
CA ARG A 308 -5.39 13.14 -3.91
C ARG A 308 -4.51 14.40 -3.96
N THR A 309 -4.51 15.12 -5.08
CA THR A 309 -3.93 16.48 -5.17
C THR A 309 -4.61 17.44 -4.20
N ILE A 310 -5.95 17.40 -4.10
CA ILE A 310 -6.71 18.16 -3.10
C ILE A 310 -6.23 17.81 -1.69
N ALA A 311 -6.31 16.52 -1.32
CA ALA A 311 -5.94 16.07 0.02
C ALA A 311 -4.50 16.46 0.39
N ARG A 312 -3.53 16.31 -0.52
CA ARG A 312 -2.13 16.69 -0.28
C ARG A 312 -1.96 18.18 0.02
N MET A 313 -2.65 19.05 -0.69
CA MET A 313 -2.61 20.48 -0.40
C MET A 313 -3.31 20.81 0.92
N GLU A 314 -4.42 20.13 1.23
CA GLU A 314 -5.10 20.30 2.51
C GLU A 314 -4.24 19.89 3.70
N VAL A 315 -3.37 18.86 3.58
CA VAL A 315 -2.36 18.56 4.62
C VAL A 315 -1.49 19.79 4.91
N SER A 316 -1.03 20.47 3.87
CA SER A 316 -0.15 21.63 4.00
C SER A 316 -0.88 22.85 4.57
N MET A 317 -2.13 23.08 4.16
CA MET A 317 -2.98 24.15 4.66
C MET A 317 -3.35 23.95 6.12
N ARG A 318 -3.83 22.76 6.49
CA ARG A 318 -4.19 22.42 7.86
C ARG A 318 -2.98 22.46 8.79
N GLY A 319 -1.81 22.02 8.31
CA GLY A 319 -0.54 22.18 9.04
C GLY A 319 -0.12 23.63 9.26
N ALA A 320 -0.65 24.57 8.46
CA ALA A 320 -0.49 26.01 8.63
C ALA A 320 -1.70 26.68 9.31
N ASN A 321 -2.59 25.91 9.93
CA ASN A 321 -3.84 26.38 10.56
C ASN A 321 -4.78 27.14 9.60
N ILE A 322 -4.77 26.78 8.31
CA ILE A 322 -5.70 27.29 7.31
C ILE A 322 -6.82 26.28 7.11
N ASP A 323 -8.07 26.71 7.24
CA ASP A 323 -9.24 25.90 6.88
C ASP A 323 -9.36 25.82 5.35
N PRO A 324 -9.25 24.64 4.72
CA PRO A 324 -9.43 24.50 3.28
C PRO A 324 -10.81 24.89 2.74
N LYS A 325 -11.81 25.03 3.63
CA LYS A 325 -13.16 25.50 3.29
C LYS A 325 -13.27 27.02 3.20
N ASP A 326 -12.31 27.76 3.75
CA ASP A 326 -12.28 29.23 3.66
C ASP A 326 -11.49 29.63 2.41
N ASP A 327 -12.21 29.94 1.34
CA ASP A 327 -11.60 30.31 0.05
C ASP A 327 -10.75 31.58 0.14
N ALA A 328 -11.11 32.53 1.02
CA ALA A 328 -10.33 33.75 1.20
C ALA A 328 -9.02 33.44 1.93
N ALA A 329 -9.05 32.63 2.98
CA ALA A 329 -7.85 32.20 3.70
C ALA A 329 -6.93 31.34 2.82
N VAL A 330 -7.50 30.43 2.03
CA VAL A 330 -6.75 29.61 1.06
C VAL A 330 -6.05 30.49 0.03
N LYS A 331 -6.77 31.46 -0.55
CA LYS A 331 -6.19 32.39 -1.53
C LYS A 331 -5.06 33.22 -0.91
N ALA A 332 -5.28 33.81 0.26
CA ALA A 332 -4.27 34.61 0.96
C ALA A 332 -3.03 33.77 1.30
N TRP A 333 -3.22 32.52 1.74
CA TRP A 333 -2.12 31.61 2.05
C TRP A 333 -1.29 31.25 0.82
N ILE A 334 -1.94 30.97 -0.32
CA ILE A 334 -1.24 30.72 -1.60
C ILE A 334 -0.44 31.95 -2.02
N GLU A 335 -1.04 33.14 -1.97
CA GLU A 335 -0.38 34.41 -2.32
C GLU A 335 0.84 34.70 -1.43
N GLU A 336 0.73 34.49 -0.12
CA GLU A 336 1.85 34.69 0.81
C GLU A 336 3.00 33.71 0.53
N ARG A 337 2.68 32.45 0.24
CA ARG A 337 3.67 31.42 -0.12
C ARG A 337 4.38 31.74 -1.43
N ASN A 338 3.67 32.29 -2.41
CA ASN A 338 4.26 32.73 -3.68
C ASN A 338 5.29 33.85 -3.49
N LYS A 339 5.03 34.80 -2.59
CA LYS A 339 5.98 35.90 -2.28
C LYS A 339 7.32 35.42 -1.72
N LYS A 340 7.35 34.23 -1.12
CA LYS A 340 8.56 33.64 -0.50
C LYS A 340 9.39 32.80 -1.49
N MET A 341 8.99 32.70 -2.75
CA MET A 341 9.72 31.96 -3.77
C MET A 341 10.89 32.79 -4.31
N THR A 342 12.08 32.19 -4.38
CA THR A 342 13.28 32.80 -4.96
C THR A 342 13.50 32.32 -6.40
N PRO A 343 14.29 33.05 -7.22
CA PRO A 343 14.67 32.60 -8.57
C PRO A 343 15.35 31.22 -8.61
N ASP A 344 15.98 30.80 -7.50
CA ASP A 344 16.63 29.49 -7.36
C ASP A 344 15.64 28.35 -7.04
N THR A 345 14.35 28.64 -6.91
CA THR A 345 13.32 27.62 -6.72
C THR A 345 13.24 26.77 -7.99
N PRO A 346 13.48 25.44 -7.92
CA PRO A 346 13.46 24.59 -9.11
C PRO A 346 12.13 24.70 -9.87
N ALA A 347 12.19 24.73 -11.20
CA ALA A 347 11.01 24.73 -12.05
C ALA A 347 10.06 23.57 -11.67
N GLY A 348 8.75 23.85 -11.57
CA GLY A 348 7.74 22.90 -11.08
C GLY A 348 7.56 22.88 -9.57
N LYS A 349 8.29 23.71 -8.81
CA LYS A 349 8.18 23.80 -7.35
C LYS A 349 7.69 25.15 -6.83
N THR A 350 7.27 26.07 -7.70
CA THR A 350 6.60 27.29 -7.20
C THR A 350 5.26 26.92 -6.57
N TRP A 351 4.82 27.70 -5.58
CA TRP A 351 3.54 27.46 -4.93
C TRP A 351 2.36 27.68 -5.89
N GLU A 352 2.49 28.59 -6.85
CA GLU A 352 1.50 28.82 -7.91
C GLU A 352 1.31 27.59 -8.81
N GLN A 353 2.41 26.93 -9.19
CA GLN A 353 2.36 25.69 -9.98
C GLN A 353 1.77 24.52 -9.19
N GLN A 354 1.97 24.49 -7.87
CA GLN A 354 1.37 23.47 -6.99
C GLN A 354 -0.11 23.75 -6.68
N ALA A 355 -0.48 25.02 -6.53
CA ALA A 355 -1.83 25.47 -6.25
C ALA A 355 -2.76 25.38 -7.46
N THR A 356 -2.24 25.55 -8.68
CA THR A 356 -3.05 25.52 -9.91
C THR A 356 -3.79 24.19 -10.09
N PRO A 357 -3.14 23.01 -10.01
CA PRO A 357 -3.83 21.71 -10.04
C PRO A 357 -4.86 21.56 -8.92
N TYR A 358 -4.59 22.11 -7.74
CA TYR A 358 -5.51 22.07 -6.60
C TYR A 358 -6.77 22.90 -6.84
N LEU A 359 -6.62 24.15 -7.28
CA LEU A 359 -7.75 25.05 -7.57
C LEU A 359 -8.63 24.47 -8.68
N LYS A 360 -8.00 23.94 -9.75
CA LYS A 360 -8.71 23.23 -10.81
C LYS A 360 -9.48 22.02 -10.27
N ALA A 361 -8.82 21.16 -9.50
CA ALA A 361 -9.43 19.96 -8.94
C ALA A 361 -10.61 20.30 -8.00
N ARG A 362 -10.50 21.38 -7.20
CA ARG A 362 -11.61 21.84 -6.34
C ARG A 362 -12.80 22.33 -7.14
N ALA A 363 -12.57 23.10 -8.19
CA ALA A 363 -13.64 23.60 -9.07
C ALA A 363 -14.40 22.47 -9.76
N GLU A 364 -13.71 21.36 -10.08
CA GLU A 364 -14.29 20.20 -10.77
C GLU A 364 -14.77 19.09 -9.82
N LEU A 365 -14.57 19.22 -8.51
CA LEU A 365 -14.70 18.15 -7.52
C LEU A 365 -16.00 17.35 -7.64
N THR A 366 -17.15 18.04 -7.64
CA THR A 366 -18.47 17.39 -7.73
C THR A 366 -18.65 16.62 -9.04
N ALA A 367 -18.21 17.20 -10.16
CA ALA A 367 -18.28 16.57 -11.47
C ALA A 367 -17.36 15.35 -11.56
N THR A 368 -16.14 15.45 -11.02
CA THR A 368 -15.18 14.34 -10.95
C THR A 368 -15.72 13.18 -10.11
N LEU A 369 -16.31 13.45 -8.94
CA LEU A 369 -16.90 12.42 -8.08
C LEU A 369 -18.07 11.71 -8.78
N LYS A 370 -18.97 12.48 -9.42
CA LYS A 370 -20.08 11.93 -10.19
C LYS A 370 -19.59 11.03 -11.32
N LYS A 371 -18.66 11.50 -12.15
CA LYS A 371 -18.11 10.75 -13.28
C LYS A 371 -17.42 9.46 -12.82
N ARG A 372 -16.65 9.51 -11.74
CA ARG A 372 -16.03 8.31 -11.15
C ARG A 372 -17.08 7.27 -10.74
N GLN A 373 -18.19 7.70 -10.15
CA GLN A 373 -19.28 6.80 -9.76
C GLN A 373 -19.97 6.19 -10.98
N GLU A 374 -20.24 6.98 -12.02
CA GLU A 374 -20.81 6.51 -13.30
C GLU A 374 -19.91 5.46 -13.96
N LEU A 375 -18.59 5.67 -13.96
CA LEU A 375 -17.63 4.69 -14.51
C LEU A 375 -17.64 3.36 -13.75
N LEU A 376 -17.68 3.40 -12.42
CA LEU A 376 -17.76 2.17 -11.60
C LEU A 376 -19.05 1.41 -11.87
N GLU A 377 -20.18 2.12 -11.97
CA GLU A 377 -21.45 1.48 -12.27
C GLU A 377 -21.46 0.88 -13.69
N LYS A 378 -20.88 1.57 -14.67
CA LYS A 378 -20.69 1.03 -16.03
C LYS A 378 -19.83 -0.24 -16.02
N MET A 379 -18.73 -0.25 -15.25
CA MET A 379 -17.88 -1.44 -15.11
C MET A 379 -18.66 -2.63 -14.54
N ARG A 380 -19.47 -2.41 -13.49
CA ARG A 380 -20.32 -3.46 -12.89
C ARG A 380 -21.38 -3.96 -13.86
N GLN A 381 -22.05 -3.07 -14.58
CA GLN A 381 -23.04 -3.44 -15.60
C GLN A 381 -22.43 -4.30 -16.70
N LEU A 382 -21.25 -3.91 -17.21
CA LEU A 382 -20.52 -4.70 -18.19
C LEU A 382 -20.13 -6.09 -17.65
N ALA A 383 -19.67 -6.17 -16.40
CA ALA A 383 -19.29 -7.42 -15.77
C ALA A 383 -20.50 -8.33 -15.46
N ALA A 384 -21.66 -7.75 -15.09
CA ALA A 384 -22.87 -8.47 -14.77
C ALA A 384 -23.62 -8.99 -16.01
N ALA A 385 -23.52 -8.29 -17.14
CA ALA A 385 -24.03 -8.76 -18.42
C ALA A 385 -23.25 -10.01 -18.83
N ARG A 386 -23.71 -11.20 -18.44
CA ARG A 386 -23.14 -12.48 -18.92
C ARG A 386 -23.24 -12.53 -20.46
N SER A 387 -22.18 -13.04 -21.09
CA SER A 387 -22.11 -13.27 -22.54
C SER A 387 -23.23 -14.19 -23.03
#